data_AF-A0A9P9Q7S6-F1
#
_entry.id   AF-A0A9P9Q7S6-F1
#
_cell.length_a   1.000
_cell.length_b   1.000
_cell.length_c   1.000
_cell.angle_alpha   90.00
_cell.angle_beta   90.00
_cell.angle_gamma   90.00
#
_symmetry.space_group_name_H-M   'P 1'
#
loop_
_entity.id
_entity.type
_entity.pdbx_description
1 polymer ?
#
loop_
_entity_poly.entity_id
_entity_poly.type
_entity_poly.pdbx_seq_one_letter_code
_entity_poly.pdbx_strand_id
1 'polypeptide(L)'
;MRLHPDDTHILWSSLSSNGQSTYTGKLQFNAEPTHGSLRVPRYDLVNVNILSQANSTPAIYADGDELKINPNPHTLGELRGWSGTGDEILYLSTNVEANNVDLYAIHVVTGVRRRITSHPEYVDPVVSSADNQNYLILDTRGSNRQMWLAGMRGIPPIIDMVVTLLVVSTRNNGPRRFFQPILLDHYGDRSDIGYYGQRINTAGDLESGSVNDPNWNARADGGFSLDGTKIVYWQALVTAPSCGGVNPLPCPVSTAEGGANYRVMLAKRIGRTPSNPAPVFQIPDIIPWATQFPPGATIPAEDTLSPGHYTLYGKAHGFADVVLGTSSVSIRYSNYSDDYRHIIDGYENATSSVSPPNYFLVHVDWFSDIIQTGAVFGTKKTSPGGFHAEIDAMINIFSANGSLTTTIDGVEYLQPLNYS
;
A
#
# COMPACT_ATOMS: atom_id res chain seq x y z
N MET A 1 5.69 -11.47 9.18
CA MET A 1 6.27 -12.78 8.84
C MET A 1 5.26 -13.58 8.01
N ARG A 2 5.72 -14.28 6.97
CA ARG A 2 4.90 -15.08 6.04
C ARG A 2 5.70 -16.32 5.62
N LEU A 3 5.22 -17.51 5.97
CA LEU A 3 5.81 -18.79 5.55
C LEU A 3 5.61 -18.97 4.04
N HIS A 4 6.63 -19.44 3.35
CA HIS A 4 6.58 -19.80 1.94
C HIS A 4 5.85 -21.15 1.77
N PRO A 5 5.14 -21.41 0.66
CA PRO A 5 4.41 -22.67 0.45
C PRO A 5 5.25 -23.96 0.46
N ASP A 6 6.59 -23.86 0.44
CA ASP A 6 7.50 -25.01 0.59
C ASP A 6 7.77 -25.40 2.05
N ASP A 7 7.17 -24.69 3.01
CA ASP A 7 7.33 -24.88 4.46
C ASP A 7 8.75 -24.71 5.00
N THR A 8 9.71 -24.26 4.18
CA THR A 8 11.13 -24.13 4.57
C THR A 8 11.65 -22.71 4.47
N HIS A 9 10.99 -21.81 3.74
CA HIS A 9 11.40 -20.41 3.65
C HIS A 9 10.41 -19.45 4.32
N ILE A 10 10.90 -18.29 4.75
CA ILE A 10 10.08 -17.28 5.40
C ILE A 10 10.44 -15.87 4.94
N LEU A 11 9.40 -15.06 4.79
CA LEU A 11 9.45 -13.66 4.39
C LEU A 11 9.09 -12.76 5.58
N TRP A 12 9.84 -11.70 5.84
CA TRP A 12 9.51 -10.74 6.90
C TRP A 12 10.01 -9.33 6.64
N SER A 13 9.35 -8.36 7.27
CA SER A 13 9.81 -6.99 7.35
C SER A 13 10.29 -6.67 8.75
N SER A 14 11.30 -5.83 8.85
CA SER A 14 11.76 -5.22 10.10
C SER A 14 11.61 -3.71 9.99
N LEU A 15 11.07 -3.07 11.01
CA LEU A 15 10.91 -1.63 11.10
C LEU A 15 11.96 -1.07 12.08
N SER A 16 12.60 0.02 11.68
CA SER A 16 13.59 0.76 12.47
C SER A 16 13.35 2.27 12.36
N SER A 17 14.11 3.07 13.10
CA SER A 17 14.10 4.54 12.94
C SER A 17 14.50 5.00 11.53
N ASN A 18 15.25 4.16 10.80
CA ASN A 18 15.75 4.45 9.45
C ASN A 18 14.82 3.90 8.37
N GLY A 19 13.60 3.48 8.74
CA GLY A 19 12.61 2.92 7.82
C GLY A 19 12.47 1.40 7.94
N GLN A 20 11.94 0.81 6.87
CA GLN A 20 11.60 -0.61 6.80
C GLN A 20 12.57 -1.36 5.89
N SER A 21 12.98 -2.54 6.32
CA SER A 21 13.78 -3.47 5.52
C SER A 21 13.07 -4.81 5.37
N THR A 22 13.28 -5.46 4.24
CA THR A 22 12.55 -6.65 3.83
C THR A 22 13.51 -7.81 3.62
N TYR A 23 13.14 -9.01 4.08
CA TYR A 23 14.07 -10.13 4.15
C TYR A 23 13.39 -11.44 3.78
N THR A 24 14.19 -12.36 3.25
CA THR A 24 13.85 -13.78 3.16
C THR A 24 14.98 -14.64 3.75
N GLY A 25 14.65 -15.84 4.19
CA GLY A 25 15.62 -16.78 4.73
C GLY A 25 15.01 -18.16 4.89
N LYS A 26 15.87 -19.14 5.14
CA LYS A 26 15.49 -20.54 5.32
C LYS A 26 15.40 -20.89 6.79
N LEU A 27 14.34 -21.59 7.15
CA LEU A 27 14.15 -22.19 8.46
C LEU A 27 15.01 -23.45 8.56
N GLN A 28 15.92 -23.48 9.52
CA GLN A 28 16.71 -24.67 9.85
C GLN A 28 16.49 -25.04 11.31
N PHE A 29 15.98 -26.24 11.55
CA PHE A 29 15.86 -26.75 12.92
C PHE A 29 17.24 -27.07 13.48
N ASN A 30 17.55 -26.48 14.63
CA ASN A 30 18.77 -26.67 15.39
C ASN A 30 18.41 -27.27 16.76
N ALA A 31 18.66 -28.57 16.91
CA ALA A 31 18.34 -29.30 18.14
C ALA A 31 19.30 -28.96 19.29
N GLU A 32 20.56 -28.62 18.99
CA GLU A 32 21.62 -28.41 19.98
C GLU A 32 22.45 -27.15 19.67
N PRO A 33 21.85 -25.96 19.79
CA PRO A 33 22.53 -24.73 19.42
C PRO A 33 23.74 -24.41 20.31
N THR A 34 24.90 -24.22 19.69
CA THR A 34 26.17 -23.88 20.34
C THR A 34 26.42 -22.37 20.45
N HIS A 35 25.64 -21.55 19.75
CA HIS A 35 25.74 -20.09 19.69
C HIS A 35 24.40 -19.39 20.00
N GLY A 36 24.44 -18.08 20.24
CA GLY A 36 23.28 -17.26 20.58
C GLY A 36 22.98 -17.21 22.09
N SER A 37 22.07 -16.31 22.49
CA SER A 37 21.65 -16.12 23.88
C SER A 37 20.73 -17.23 24.39
N LEU A 38 19.96 -17.85 23.49
CA LEU A 38 19.17 -19.04 23.77
C LEU A 38 20.02 -20.27 23.43
N ARG A 39 19.98 -21.33 24.24
CA ARG A 39 20.68 -22.61 24.00
C ARG A 39 19.74 -23.80 24.17
N VAL A 40 18.59 -23.71 23.52
CA VAL A 40 17.52 -24.72 23.52
C VAL A 40 17.11 -25.00 22.07
N PRO A 41 16.54 -26.20 21.76
CA PRO A 41 16.08 -26.52 20.42
C PRO A 41 15.22 -25.40 19.82
N ARG A 42 15.51 -24.99 18.59
CA ARG A 42 14.84 -23.87 17.90
C ARG A 42 14.98 -23.96 16.39
N TYR A 43 14.25 -23.11 15.67
CA TYR A 43 14.54 -22.82 14.27
C TYR A 43 15.46 -21.61 14.19
N ASP A 44 16.59 -21.77 13.51
CA ASP A 44 17.46 -20.68 13.10
C ASP A 44 17.05 -20.20 11.69
N LEU A 45 17.30 -18.91 11.42
CA LEU A 45 17.22 -18.36 10.07
C LEU A 45 18.61 -18.41 9.45
N VAL A 46 18.75 -19.22 8.40
CA VAL A 46 19.99 -19.34 7.63
C VAL A 46 19.77 -18.83 6.21
N ASN A 47 20.87 -18.53 5.51
CA ASN A 47 20.84 -18.03 4.14
C ASN A 47 19.93 -16.79 4.02
N VAL A 48 20.07 -15.85 4.95
CA VAL A 48 19.26 -14.64 4.97
C VAL A 48 19.68 -13.74 3.82
N ASN A 49 18.69 -13.26 3.06
CA ASN A 49 18.85 -12.25 2.03
C ASN A 49 18.05 -11.02 2.46
N ILE A 50 18.62 -9.83 2.32
CA ILE A 50 17.84 -8.60 2.30
C ILE A 50 17.33 -8.39 0.88
N LEU A 51 16.03 -8.18 0.74
CA LEU A 51 15.32 -8.06 -0.54
C LEU A 51 15.51 -6.67 -1.15
N SER A 52 16.77 -6.31 -1.32
CA SER A 52 17.26 -5.15 -2.04
C SER A 52 18.49 -5.53 -2.85
N GLN A 53 18.63 -4.92 -4.03
CA GLN A 53 19.83 -5.06 -4.83
C GLN A 53 20.78 -3.89 -4.52
N ALA A 54 22.00 -4.21 -4.07
CA ALA A 54 23.04 -3.22 -3.87
C ALA A 54 23.32 -2.43 -5.17
N ASN A 55 23.46 -1.11 -5.06
CA ASN A 55 23.70 -0.20 -6.18
C ASN A 55 22.63 -0.25 -7.29
N SER A 56 21.40 -0.64 -6.95
CA SER A 56 20.29 -0.57 -7.90
C SER A 56 19.77 0.86 -8.05
N THR A 57 19.26 1.17 -9.23
CA THR A 57 18.65 2.48 -9.48
C THR A 57 17.38 2.63 -8.62
N PRO A 58 17.28 3.67 -7.78
CA PRO A 58 16.11 3.88 -6.92
C PRO A 58 14.86 4.22 -7.75
N ALA A 59 13.69 4.24 -7.10
CA ALA A 59 12.41 4.54 -7.75
C ALA A 59 12.39 5.91 -8.45
N ILE A 60 13.06 6.90 -7.85
CA ILE A 60 13.23 8.24 -8.37
C ILE A 60 14.71 8.55 -8.29
N TYR A 61 15.30 8.99 -9.40
CA TYR A 61 16.72 9.32 -9.49
C TYR A 61 16.95 10.53 -10.41
N ALA A 62 18.17 11.07 -10.43
CA ALA A 62 18.52 12.20 -11.28
C ALA A 62 19.69 11.87 -12.21
N ASP A 63 19.67 12.46 -13.40
CA ASP A 63 20.76 12.48 -14.38
C ASP A 63 21.09 13.95 -14.68
N GLY A 64 22.06 14.49 -13.95
CA GLY A 64 22.23 15.95 -13.83
C GLY A 64 21.01 16.59 -13.19
N ASP A 65 20.40 17.55 -13.89
CA ASP A 65 19.20 18.27 -13.45
C ASP A 65 17.90 17.63 -13.99
N GLU A 66 17.97 16.45 -14.62
CA GLU A 66 16.80 15.71 -15.09
C GLU A 66 16.39 14.64 -14.07
N LEU A 67 15.18 14.73 -13.52
CA LEU A 67 14.59 13.66 -12.72
C LEU A 67 14.02 12.56 -13.61
N LYS A 68 14.20 11.32 -13.19
CA LYS A 68 13.74 10.11 -13.87
C LYS A 68 13.03 9.19 -12.87
N ILE A 69 11.96 8.55 -13.34
CA ILE A 69 11.23 7.53 -12.58
C ILE A 69 11.65 6.17 -13.09
N ASN A 70 12.22 5.35 -12.22
CA ASN A 70 12.46 3.94 -12.49
C ASN A 70 11.15 3.16 -12.27
N PRO A 71 10.54 2.54 -13.30
CA PRO A 71 9.35 1.72 -13.10
C PRO A 71 9.66 0.40 -12.38
N ASN A 72 10.93 -0.02 -12.37
CA ASN A 72 11.40 -1.31 -11.86
C ASN A 72 12.56 -1.20 -10.83
N PRO A 73 12.47 -0.38 -9.76
CA PRO A 73 13.45 -0.45 -8.67
C PRO A 73 13.48 -1.84 -8.03
N HIS A 74 14.67 -2.28 -7.64
CA HIS A 74 14.88 -3.54 -6.90
C HIS A 74 14.88 -3.30 -5.39
N THR A 75 14.10 -2.32 -4.95
CA THR A 75 13.76 -2.07 -3.55
C THR A 75 12.30 -2.42 -3.34
N LEU A 76 12.03 -3.31 -2.39
CA LEU A 76 10.66 -3.67 -2.03
C LEU A 76 10.18 -2.82 -0.86
N GLY A 77 8.95 -2.31 -0.97
CA GLY A 77 8.24 -1.67 0.13
C GLY A 77 7.63 -2.68 1.10
N GLU A 78 6.39 -2.50 1.50
CA GLU A 78 5.80 -3.29 2.59
C GLU A 78 5.44 -4.73 2.14
N LEU A 79 6.05 -5.76 2.73
CA LEU A 79 5.80 -7.14 2.34
C LEU A 79 4.38 -7.59 2.69
N ARG A 80 3.80 -8.40 1.80
CA ARG A 80 2.44 -8.94 1.96
C ARG A 80 2.35 -10.45 1.91
N GLY A 81 3.28 -11.13 1.24
CA GLY A 81 3.35 -12.59 1.24
C GLY A 81 3.90 -13.14 -0.06
N TRP A 82 3.37 -14.31 -0.43
CA TRP A 82 3.78 -15.07 -1.59
C TRP A 82 2.61 -15.23 -2.56
N SER A 83 2.91 -15.44 -3.85
CA SER A 83 1.96 -16.04 -4.79
C SER A 83 1.51 -17.42 -4.30
N GLY A 84 0.41 -17.95 -4.84
CA GLY A 84 -0.09 -19.27 -4.46
C GLY A 84 0.92 -20.40 -4.71
N THR A 85 1.77 -20.23 -5.72
CA THR A 85 2.89 -21.12 -6.07
C THR A 85 4.17 -20.84 -5.30
N GLY A 86 4.36 -19.64 -4.75
CA GLY A 86 5.58 -19.24 -4.04
C GLY A 86 6.70 -18.65 -4.91
N ASP A 87 6.53 -18.63 -6.23
CA ASP A 87 7.49 -18.08 -7.20
C ASP A 87 7.58 -16.55 -7.21
N GLU A 88 6.59 -15.85 -6.64
CA GLU A 88 6.58 -14.39 -6.55
C GLU A 88 6.41 -13.90 -5.10
N ILE A 89 7.13 -12.83 -4.77
CA ILE A 89 6.95 -12.06 -3.52
C ILE A 89 5.93 -10.95 -3.79
N LEU A 90 4.90 -10.87 -2.95
CA LEU A 90 3.88 -9.82 -2.96
C LEU A 90 4.25 -8.71 -1.98
N TYR A 91 4.15 -7.45 -2.43
CA TYR A 91 4.50 -6.29 -1.60
C TYR A 91 3.82 -5.00 -2.08
N LEU A 92 3.77 -3.99 -1.22
CA LEU A 92 3.20 -2.67 -1.50
C LEU A 92 4.26 -1.66 -1.89
N SER A 93 3.93 -0.73 -2.79
CA SER A 93 4.83 0.37 -3.18
C SER A 93 4.08 1.55 -3.81
N THR A 94 4.73 2.73 -3.87
CA THR A 94 4.16 4.02 -4.30
C THR A 94 4.85 4.59 -5.55
N ASN A 95 5.35 3.72 -6.43
CA ASN A 95 6.32 4.13 -7.45
C ASN A 95 5.72 4.58 -8.80
N VAL A 96 4.40 4.67 -8.95
CA VAL A 96 3.77 4.92 -10.27
C VAL A 96 2.91 6.17 -10.30
N GLU A 97 2.02 6.35 -9.33
CA GLU A 97 1.12 7.52 -9.25
C GLU A 97 1.13 8.07 -7.84
N ALA A 98 1.12 9.40 -7.72
CA ALA A 98 1.17 10.09 -6.45
C ALA A 98 0.06 9.63 -5.49
N ASN A 99 0.46 9.36 -4.26
CA ASN A 99 -0.37 8.97 -3.12
C ASN A 99 -1.13 7.65 -3.29
N ASN A 100 -0.82 6.90 -4.34
CA ASN A 100 -1.43 5.61 -4.60
C ASN A 100 -0.51 4.49 -4.09
N VAL A 101 -1.06 3.55 -3.34
CA VAL A 101 -0.28 2.43 -2.77
C VAL A 101 -0.71 1.15 -3.43
N ASP A 102 0.09 0.72 -4.39
CA ASP A 102 -0.22 -0.45 -5.22
C ASP A 102 0.40 -1.73 -4.69
N LEU A 103 -0.26 -2.84 -5.00
CA LEU A 103 0.27 -4.18 -4.87
C LEU A 103 1.14 -4.52 -6.10
N TYR A 104 2.31 -5.08 -5.84
CA TYR A 104 3.24 -5.59 -6.83
C TYR A 104 3.58 -7.06 -6.54
N ALA A 105 4.01 -7.76 -7.58
CA ALA A 105 4.72 -9.02 -7.50
C ALA A 105 6.13 -8.87 -8.08
N ILE A 106 7.10 -9.58 -7.49
CA ILE A 106 8.44 -9.77 -8.04
C ILE A 106 8.79 -11.26 -8.06
N HIS A 107 9.21 -11.77 -9.21
CA HIS A 107 9.58 -13.18 -9.34
C HIS A 107 10.92 -13.46 -8.63
N VAL A 108 10.95 -14.50 -7.82
CA VAL A 108 12.05 -14.75 -6.88
C VAL A 108 13.37 -15.02 -7.61
N VAL A 109 13.38 -15.71 -8.74
CA VAL A 109 14.64 -16.04 -9.43
C VAL A 109 15.09 -14.93 -10.38
N THR A 110 14.14 -14.33 -11.10
CA THR A 110 14.45 -13.45 -12.24
C THR A 110 14.44 -11.98 -11.88
N GLY A 111 13.85 -11.60 -10.73
CA GLY A 111 13.66 -10.20 -10.36
C GLY A 111 12.64 -9.46 -11.22
N VAL A 112 11.96 -10.14 -12.15
CA VAL A 112 10.94 -9.52 -13.01
C VAL A 112 9.76 -9.11 -12.15
N ARG A 113 9.34 -7.86 -12.33
CA ARG A 113 8.27 -7.22 -11.56
C ARG A 113 7.01 -7.04 -12.39
N ARG A 114 5.85 -7.05 -11.72
CA ARG A 114 4.59 -6.61 -12.30
C ARG A 114 3.72 -5.90 -11.25
N ARG A 115 3.01 -4.87 -11.69
CA ARG A 115 1.99 -4.15 -10.91
C ARG A 115 0.70 -4.98 -10.95
N ILE A 116 0.12 -5.28 -9.78
CA ILE A 116 -1.11 -6.06 -9.65
C ILE A 116 -2.32 -5.14 -9.49
N THR A 117 -2.20 -4.04 -8.74
CA THR A 117 -3.28 -3.06 -8.64
C THR A 117 -2.91 -1.76 -9.31
N SER A 118 -3.90 -1.09 -9.90
CA SER A 118 -3.77 0.24 -10.48
C SER A 118 -5.01 1.11 -10.31
N HIS A 119 -6.06 0.62 -9.64
CA HIS A 119 -7.10 1.49 -9.12
C HIS A 119 -6.48 2.43 -8.06
N PRO A 120 -6.87 3.71 -8.02
CA PRO A 120 -6.42 4.61 -6.95
C PRO A 120 -6.81 4.06 -5.57
N GLU A 121 -6.08 4.46 -4.53
CA GLU A 121 -6.25 4.15 -3.10
C GLU A 121 -5.19 3.20 -2.50
N TYR A 122 -5.56 2.41 -1.49
CA TYR A 122 -4.64 1.61 -0.68
C TYR A 122 -5.13 0.19 -0.52
N VAL A 123 -4.23 -0.74 -0.84
CA VAL A 123 -4.44 -2.17 -0.74
C VAL A 123 -3.65 -2.78 0.42
N ASP A 124 -4.34 -3.38 1.39
CA ASP A 124 -3.78 -4.22 2.46
C ASP A 124 -4.88 -4.88 3.30
N PRO A 125 -4.75 -6.18 3.65
CA PRO A 125 -3.79 -7.17 3.16
C PRO A 125 -4.24 -7.89 1.88
N VAL A 126 -3.37 -8.78 1.39
CA VAL A 126 -3.63 -9.66 0.25
C VAL A 126 -3.33 -11.11 0.59
N VAL A 127 -4.08 -12.03 0.00
CA VAL A 127 -3.80 -13.47 -0.02
C VAL A 127 -4.02 -14.02 -1.43
N SER A 128 -3.19 -14.95 -1.88
CA SER A 128 -3.37 -15.67 -3.14
C SER A 128 -4.14 -16.98 -2.93
N SER A 129 -4.92 -17.41 -3.93
CA SER A 129 -5.53 -18.74 -3.90
C SER A 129 -4.47 -19.83 -4.11
N ALA A 130 -4.71 -21.03 -3.58
CA ALA A 130 -3.74 -22.13 -3.64
C ALA A 130 -3.41 -22.60 -5.07
N ASP A 131 -4.30 -22.37 -6.03
CA ASP A 131 -4.09 -22.63 -7.46
C ASP A 131 -3.42 -21.46 -8.21
N ASN A 132 -3.03 -20.40 -7.48
CA ASN A 132 -2.42 -19.17 -7.96
C ASN A 132 -3.27 -18.41 -9.01
N GLN A 133 -4.58 -18.68 -9.11
CA GLN A 133 -5.44 -18.05 -10.12
C GLN A 133 -6.13 -16.77 -9.66
N ASN A 134 -6.12 -16.47 -8.36
CA ASN A 134 -6.82 -15.34 -7.79
C ASN A 134 -6.04 -14.70 -6.65
N TYR A 135 -6.32 -13.40 -6.44
CA TYR A 135 -5.98 -12.70 -5.22
C TYR A 135 -7.27 -12.25 -4.53
N LEU A 136 -7.31 -12.38 -3.22
CA LEU A 136 -8.24 -11.64 -2.38
C LEU A 136 -7.46 -10.49 -1.76
N ILE A 137 -7.81 -9.28 -2.16
CA ILE A 137 -7.26 -8.07 -1.58
C ILE A 137 -8.28 -7.42 -0.67
N LEU A 138 -7.82 -6.79 0.40
CA LEU A 138 -8.59 -5.89 1.22
C LEU A 138 -8.14 -4.48 0.87
N ASP A 139 -9.06 -3.68 0.36
CA ASP A 139 -8.72 -2.44 -0.35
C ASP A 139 -9.73 -1.35 0.03
N THR A 140 -9.28 -0.10 0.12
CA THR A 140 -10.18 1.01 0.41
C THR A 140 -11.02 1.45 -0.78
N ARG A 141 -10.80 0.93 -2.00
CA ARG A 141 -11.64 1.13 -3.21
C ARG A 141 -13.13 0.83 -3.05
N GLY A 142 -13.49 0.04 -2.04
CA GLY A 142 -14.90 -0.19 -1.71
C GLY A 142 -15.53 0.87 -0.81
N SER A 143 -14.75 1.84 -0.35
CA SER A 143 -15.12 2.88 0.62
C SER A 143 -14.75 4.30 0.20
N ASN A 144 -13.96 4.47 -0.87
CA ASN A 144 -13.46 5.76 -1.35
C ASN A 144 -12.63 6.54 -0.31
N ARG A 145 -12.04 5.84 0.67
CA ARG A 145 -11.38 6.44 1.84
C ARG A 145 -10.22 7.36 1.48
N GLN A 146 -9.49 7.05 0.40
CA GLN A 146 -8.28 7.75 -0.01
C GLN A 146 -8.41 8.47 -1.35
N MET A 147 -9.60 8.47 -1.97
CA MET A 147 -9.83 9.16 -3.24
C MET A 147 -9.53 10.67 -3.17
N TRP A 148 -9.63 11.28 -2.00
CA TRP A 148 -9.26 12.69 -1.78
C TRP A 148 -7.76 12.98 -1.96
N LEU A 149 -6.90 11.97 -1.82
CA LEU A 149 -5.45 12.03 -2.07
C LEU A 149 -5.08 11.49 -3.46
N ALA A 150 -5.56 10.28 -3.76
CA ALA A 150 -5.07 9.44 -4.86
C ALA A 150 -5.99 9.45 -6.10
N GLY A 151 -7.13 10.14 -6.05
CA GLY A 151 -8.17 10.02 -7.08
C GLY A 151 -7.77 10.52 -8.47
N MET A 152 -6.90 11.54 -8.55
CA MET A 152 -6.37 12.03 -9.83
C MET A 152 -5.34 11.06 -10.41
N ARG A 153 -5.34 10.92 -11.74
CA ARG A 153 -4.55 9.92 -12.46
C ARG A 153 -3.38 10.58 -13.20
N GLY A 154 -2.27 9.87 -13.33
CA GLY A 154 -1.11 10.33 -14.07
C GLY A 154 -0.27 11.41 -13.37
N ILE A 155 -0.54 11.73 -12.10
CA ILE A 155 0.35 12.58 -11.30
C ILE A 155 1.59 11.75 -10.91
N PRO A 156 2.82 12.17 -11.22
CA PRO A 156 4.02 11.42 -10.88
C PRO A 156 4.25 11.42 -9.36
N PRO A 157 4.80 10.34 -8.77
CA PRO A 157 4.89 10.15 -7.31
C PRO A 157 6.05 10.95 -6.67
N ILE A 158 6.30 12.17 -7.13
CA ILE A 158 7.39 13.02 -6.62
C ILE A 158 7.04 13.56 -5.23
N ILE A 159 5.77 13.96 -5.01
CA ILE A 159 5.31 14.46 -3.71
C ILE A 159 5.39 13.40 -2.60
N ASP A 160 5.30 12.11 -2.98
CA ASP A 160 5.33 10.97 -2.05
C ASP A 160 6.66 10.85 -1.28
N MET A 161 7.74 11.46 -1.78
CA MET A 161 9.02 11.55 -1.07
C MET A 161 8.88 12.15 0.34
N VAL A 162 7.87 13.00 0.57
CA VAL A 162 7.64 13.64 1.87
C VAL A 162 6.26 13.33 2.48
N VAL A 163 5.26 12.89 1.70
CA VAL A 163 3.89 12.69 2.23
C VAL A 163 3.50 11.23 2.50
N THR A 164 4.34 10.24 2.14
CA THR A 164 3.96 8.81 2.19
C THR A 164 3.42 8.37 3.56
N LEU A 165 4.03 8.81 4.66
CA LEU A 165 3.60 8.38 6.00
C LEU A 165 2.19 8.89 6.36
N LEU A 166 1.81 10.09 5.91
CA LEU A 166 0.45 10.60 6.02
C LEU A 166 -0.50 9.79 5.14
N VAL A 167 -0.13 9.62 3.87
CA VAL A 167 -0.93 8.91 2.86
C VAL A 167 -1.29 7.51 3.34
N VAL A 168 -0.30 6.70 3.72
CA VAL A 168 -0.56 5.34 4.17
C VAL A 168 -1.44 5.33 5.42
N SER A 169 -1.24 6.23 6.38
CA SER A 169 -1.94 6.18 7.68
C SER A 169 -3.43 6.55 7.61
N THR A 170 -3.82 7.40 6.65
CA THR A 170 -5.23 7.86 6.52
C THR A 170 -6.22 6.76 6.15
N ARG A 171 -5.74 5.57 5.73
CA ARG A 171 -6.58 4.37 5.48
C ARG A 171 -7.35 3.89 6.71
N ASN A 172 -6.96 4.35 7.89
CA ASN A 172 -7.54 3.99 9.18
C ASN A 172 -8.12 5.22 9.90
N ASN A 173 -8.89 4.94 10.95
CA ASN A 173 -9.26 5.90 12.00
C ASN A 173 -9.19 5.16 13.34
N GLY A 174 -8.11 5.34 14.09
CA GLY A 174 -7.84 4.50 15.25
C GLY A 174 -7.77 3.02 14.84
N PRO A 175 -8.39 2.11 15.63
CA PRO A 175 -8.52 0.72 15.22
C PRO A 175 -9.49 0.48 14.06
N ARG A 176 -10.27 1.43 13.53
CA ARG A 176 -11.13 1.18 12.35
C ARG A 176 -10.27 1.15 11.08
N ARG A 177 -10.41 0.07 10.31
CA ARG A 177 -9.88 -0.06 8.94
C ARG A 177 -11.02 0.26 7.97
N PHE A 178 -10.76 0.84 6.80
CA PHE A 178 -11.83 1.11 5.80
C PHE A 178 -11.86 0.08 4.66
N PHE A 179 -11.19 -1.05 4.83
CA PHE A 179 -11.05 -2.04 3.77
C PHE A 179 -12.35 -2.78 3.45
N GLN A 180 -12.48 -3.11 2.17
CA GLN A 180 -13.48 -3.99 1.61
C GLN A 180 -12.83 -5.12 0.81
N PRO A 181 -13.40 -6.32 0.81
CA PRO A 181 -12.82 -7.46 0.12
C PRO A 181 -13.09 -7.42 -1.38
N ILE A 182 -12.01 -7.40 -2.17
CA ILE A 182 -12.04 -7.40 -3.64
C ILE A 182 -11.34 -8.67 -4.14
N LEU A 183 -12.04 -9.43 -4.98
CA LEU A 183 -11.51 -10.60 -5.67
C LEU A 183 -10.93 -10.17 -7.01
N LEU A 184 -9.63 -10.42 -7.21
CA LEU A 184 -8.91 -10.26 -8.46
C LEU A 184 -8.59 -11.63 -9.05
N ASP A 185 -8.47 -11.70 -10.37
CA ASP A 185 -7.75 -12.79 -11.02
C ASP A 185 -6.23 -12.60 -10.94
N HIS A 186 -5.48 -13.60 -11.39
CA HIS A 186 -4.03 -13.64 -11.35
C HIS A 186 -3.35 -12.42 -12.02
N TYR A 187 -3.99 -11.84 -13.03
CA TYR A 187 -3.41 -10.73 -13.79
C TYR A 187 -3.62 -9.37 -13.10
N GLY A 188 -4.50 -9.28 -12.11
CA GLY A 188 -4.75 -8.04 -11.37
C GLY A 188 -5.60 -7.02 -12.14
N ASP A 189 -5.51 -5.75 -11.76
CA ASP A 189 -6.20 -4.64 -12.40
C ASP A 189 -5.74 -4.46 -13.85
N ARG A 190 -6.69 -4.23 -14.77
CA ARG A 190 -6.47 -4.03 -16.21
C ARG A 190 -7.34 -2.90 -16.73
N SER A 191 -6.78 -1.69 -16.69
CA SER A 191 -7.48 -0.45 -17.07
C SER A 191 -7.91 -0.41 -18.53
N ASP A 192 -7.20 -1.08 -19.43
CA ASP A 192 -7.51 -1.17 -20.86
C ASP A 192 -8.84 -1.86 -21.16
N ILE A 193 -9.28 -2.76 -20.28
CA ILE A 193 -10.58 -3.44 -20.35
C ILE A 193 -11.51 -3.07 -19.19
N GLY A 194 -11.13 -2.09 -18.37
CA GLY A 194 -11.92 -1.63 -17.22
C GLY A 194 -12.10 -2.67 -16.10
N TYR A 195 -11.19 -3.62 -15.96
CA TYR A 195 -11.26 -4.65 -14.92
C TYR A 195 -10.50 -4.21 -13.66
N TYR A 196 -11.20 -4.07 -12.53
CA TYR A 196 -10.63 -3.68 -11.23
C TYR A 196 -11.04 -4.64 -10.09
N GLY A 197 -11.33 -5.88 -10.46
CA GLY A 197 -11.81 -6.92 -9.55
C GLY A 197 -13.30 -6.84 -9.21
N GLN A 198 -13.72 -7.74 -8.33
CA GLN A 198 -15.11 -7.87 -7.89
C GLN A 198 -15.18 -7.76 -6.37
N ARG A 199 -15.93 -6.80 -5.84
CA ARG A 199 -16.25 -6.78 -4.41
C ARG A 199 -17.12 -7.99 -4.05
N ILE A 200 -16.72 -8.75 -3.03
CA ILE A 200 -17.48 -9.93 -2.58
C ILE A 200 -18.47 -9.55 -1.48
N ASN A 201 -19.55 -10.33 -1.36
CA ASN A 201 -20.59 -10.13 -0.34
C ASN A 201 -21.16 -8.70 -0.33
N THR A 202 -21.65 -8.22 -1.47
CA THR A 202 -22.21 -6.87 -1.63
C THR A 202 -23.73 -6.78 -1.47
N ALA A 203 -24.42 -7.91 -1.32
CA ALA A 203 -25.87 -7.95 -1.19
C ALA A 203 -26.32 -7.32 0.14
N GLY A 204 -27.46 -6.61 0.09
CA GLY A 204 -28.07 -5.92 1.23
C GLY A 204 -28.50 -4.50 0.86
N ASP A 205 -29.01 -3.79 1.85
CA ASP A 205 -29.62 -2.46 1.76
C ASP A 205 -28.76 -1.35 2.40
N LEU A 206 -27.55 -1.68 2.85
CA LEU A 206 -26.64 -0.80 3.60
C LEU A 206 -27.14 -0.46 5.02
N GLU A 207 -28.22 -1.09 5.49
CA GLU A 207 -28.76 -0.86 6.83
C GLU A 207 -27.97 -1.60 7.91
N SER A 208 -28.19 -1.23 9.16
CA SER A 208 -27.47 -1.80 10.30
C SER A 208 -27.61 -3.32 10.39
N GLY A 209 -26.48 -4.03 10.40
CA GLY A 209 -26.42 -5.49 10.48
C GLY A 209 -26.52 -6.21 9.13
N SER A 210 -26.83 -5.50 8.04
CA SER A 210 -26.76 -6.06 6.71
C SER A 210 -25.32 -6.50 6.35
N VAL A 211 -25.18 -7.40 5.38
CA VAL A 211 -23.88 -7.89 4.93
C VAL A 211 -23.03 -6.76 4.32
N ASN A 212 -23.67 -5.76 3.71
CA ASN A 212 -23.03 -4.60 3.10
C ASN A 212 -23.07 -3.32 3.97
N ASP A 213 -23.43 -3.42 5.26
CA ASP A 213 -23.40 -2.32 6.23
C ASP A 213 -22.02 -1.61 6.23
N PRO A 214 -21.97 -0.29 5.93
CA PRO A 214 -20.72 0.45 5.78
C PRO A 214 -19.94 0.62 7.10
N ASN A 215 -20.58 0.35 8.25
CA ASN A 215 -19.92 0.40 9.56
C ASN A 215 -19.14 -0.88 9.88
N TRP A 216 -19.33 -1.95 9.10
CA TRP A 216 -18.52 -3.17 9.19
C TRP A 216 -17.41 -3.13 8.15
N ASN A 217 -16.18 -3.16 8.63
CA ASN A 217 -15.03 -3.07 7.75
C ASN A 217 -14.14 -4.30 7.89
N ALA A 218 -13.57 -4.73 6.76
CA ALA A 218 -12.65 -5.84 6.74
C ALA A 218 -11.40 -5.52 7.56
N ARG A 219 -10.99 -6.52 8.33
CA ARG A 219 -9.79 -6.47 9.16
C ARG A 219 -8.69 -7.31 8.50
N ALA A 220 -7.54 -7.43 9.14
CA ALA A 220 -6.41 -8.11 8.51
C ALA A 220 -6.71 -9.60 8.20
N ASP A 221 -6.10 -10.07 7.12
CA ASP A 221 -5.97 -11.44 6.61
C ASP A 221 -7.28 -12.14 6.26
N GLY A 222 -7.51 -12.30 4.95
CA GLY A 222 -8.48 -13.24 4.41
C GLY A 222 -7.83 -14.59 4.05
N GLY A 223 -8.62 -15.52 3.54
CA GLY A 223 -8.14 -16.83 3.11
C GLY A 223 -9.04 -17.48 2.08
N PHE A 224 -8.45 -18.39 1.31
CA PHE A 224 -9.18 -19.28 0.41
C PHE A 224 -9.27 -20.69 1.01
N SER A 225 -10.32 -21.43 0.68
CA SER A 225 -10.24 -22.89 0.79
C SER A 225 -9.18 -23.44 -0.17
N LEU A 226 -8.60 -24.59 0.13
CA LEU A 226 -7.56 -25.23 -0.72
C LEU A 226 -8.04 -25.45 -2.16
N ASP A 227 -9.34 -25.71 -2.35
CA ASP A 227 -9.96 -25.90 -3.66
C ASP A 227 -10.39 -24.59 -4.35
N GLY A 228 -10.09 -23.45 -3.72
CA GLY A 228 -10.43 -22.11 -4.21
C GLY A 228 -11.91 -21.78 -4.25
N THR A 229 -12.83 -22.64 -3.79
CA THR A 229 -14.29 -22.45 -3.92
C THR A 229 -14.92 -21.56 -2.84
N LYS A 230 -14.19 -21.34 -1.74
CA LYS A 230 -14.67 -20.57 -0.58
C LYS A 230 -13.64 -19.53 -0.20
N ILE A 231 -14.13 -18.43 0.34
CA ILE A 231 -13.33 -17.35 0.88
C ILE A 231 -13.78 -17.12 2.32
N VAL A 232 -12.82 -16.92 3.23
CA VAL A 232 -13.04 -16.45 4.59
C VAL A 232 -12.35 -15.10 4.78
N TYR A 233 -13.01 -14.21 5.50
CA TYR A 233 -12.42 -12.99 6.05
C TYR A 233 -13.23 -12.60 7.28
N TRP A 234 -12.82 -11.57 7.99
CA TRP A 234 -13.58 -11.08 9.13
C TRP A 234 -13.71 -9.57 9.10
N GLN A 235 -14.76 -9.09 9.75
CA GLN A 235 -15.08 -7.68 9.85
C GLN A 235 -15.24 -7.31 11.32
N ALA A 236 -14.95 -6.05 11.61
CA ALA A 236 -15.28 -5.41 12.88
C ALA A 236 -16.28 -4.29 12.63
N LEU A 237 -17.28 -4.20 13.49
CA LEU A 237 -18.12 -3.01 13.60
C LEU A 237 -17.27 -1.88 14.17
N VAL A 238 -17.45 -0.65 13.68
CA VAL A 238 -16.83 0.51 14.29
C VAL A 238 -17.31 0.69 15.73
N THR A 239 -16.36 0.80 16.67
CA THR A 239 -16.61 1.04 18.10
C THR A 239 -15.77 2.21 18.59
N ALA A 240 -16.10 2.73 19.77
CA ALA A 240 -15.23 3.69 20.46
C ALA A 240 -13.81 3.12 20.64
N PRO A 241 -12.75 3.95 20.51
CA PRO A 241 -12.76 5.40 20.27
C PRO A 241 -12.84 5.82 18.80
N SER A 242 -12.90 4.89 17.84
CA SER A 242 -13.01 5.21 16.40
C SER A 242 -14.33 5.86 15.99
N CYS A 243 -15.28 5.91 16.91
CA CYS A 243 -16.54 6.64 16.85
C CYS A 243 -16.90 7.09 18.28
N GLY A 244 -17.81 8.05 18.40
CA GLY A 244 -18.39 8.50 19.65
C GLY A 244 -17.39 9.19 20.58
N GLY A 245 -17.92 9.72 21.69
CA GLY A 245 -17.14 10.53 22.62
C GLY A 245 -16.64 11.79 21.93
N VAL A 246 -15.32 11.94 21.86
CA VAL A 246 -14.66 13.09 21.23
C VAL A 246 -14.56 12.93 19.70
N ASN A 247 -14.66 11.71 19.17
CA ASN A 247 -14.75 11.47 17.73
C ASN A 247 -16.13 11.89 17.19
N PRO A 248 -16.20 12.73 16.13
CA PRO A 248 -17.48 13.25 15.63
C PRO A 248 -18.38 12.19 14.98
N LEU A 249 -17.86 11.01 14.65
CA LEU A 249 -18.64 9.94 14.02
C LEU A 249 -19.52 9.23 15.05
N PRO A 250 -20.84 9.04 14.82
CA PRO A 250 -21.68 8.30 15.76
C PRO A 250 -21.28 6.82 15.83
N CYS A 251 -21.37 6.22 17.02
CA CYS A 251 -21.20 4.78 17.17
C CYS A 251 -22.51 4.03 16.89
N PRO A 252 -22.53 3.08 15.95
CA PRO A 252 -23.66 2.19 15.79
C PRO A 252 -23.76 1.23 16.97
N VAL A 253 -25.00 0.84 17.30
CA VAL A 253 -25.25 -0.28 18.21
C VAL A 253 -25.28 -1.56 17.39
N SER A 254 -24.55 -2.59 17.83
CA SER A 254 -24.57 -3.88 17.12
C SER A 254 -25.97 -4.51 17.18
N THR A 255 -26.46 -4.92 16.02
CA THR A 255 -27.69 -5.70 15.86
C THR A 255 -27.43 -7.21 15.86
N ALA A 256 -26.16 -7.63 15.97
CA ALA A 256 -25.80 -9.05 16.03
C ALA A 256 -26.25 -9.69 17.36
N GLU A 257 -26.52 -10.99 17.32
CA GLU A 257 -26.85 -11.76 18.51
C GLU A 257 -25.78 -11.58 19.60
N GLY A 258 -26.22 -11.30 20.83
CA GLY A 258 -25.32 -11.04 21.96
C GLY A 258 -24.54 -9.72 21.87
N GLY A 259 -24.82 -8.85 20.91
CA GLY A 259 -24.15 -7.56 20.74
C GLY A 259 -22.73 -7.67 20.20
N ALA A 260 -22.41 -8.73 19.46
CA ALA A 260 -21.06 -8.95 18.92
C ALA A 260 -20.64 -7.82 17.96
N ASN A 261 -19.41 -7.33 18.11
CA ASN A 261 -18.81 -6.31 17.23
C ASN A 261 -17.82 -6.90 16.21
N TYR A 262 -17.79 -8.22 16.11
CA TYR A 262 -16.96 -8.97 15.18
C TYR A 262 -17.79 -10.02 14.48
N ARG A 263 -17.54 -10.22 13.18
CA ARG A 263 -18.18 -11.28 12.41
C ARG A 263 -17.20 -11.93 11.46
N VAL A 264 -17.29 -13.25 11.35
CA VAL A 264 -16.59 -14.03 10.32
C VAL A 264 -17.50 -14.10 9.11
N MET A 265 -16.95 -13.78 7.96
CA MET A 265 -17.64 -13.77 6.68
C MET A 265 -17.19 -14.97 5.86
N LEU A 266 -18.16 -15.74 5.38
CA LEU A 266 -17.94 -16.90 4.54
C LEU A 266 -18.59 -16.64 3.18
N ALA A 267 -17.80 -16.64 2.12
CA ALA A 267 -18.29 -16.45 0.76
C ALA A 267 -18.09 -17.73 -0.06
N LYS A 268 -19.16 -18.19 -0.73
CA LYS A 268 -19.09 -19.27 -1.72
C LYS A 268 -18.97 -18.68 -3.11
N ARG A 269 -18.00 -19.15 -3.90
CA ARG A 269 -17.82 -18.72 -5.30
C ARG A 269 -18.69 -19.59 -6.21
N ILE A 270 -19.94 -19.18 -6.42
CA ILE A 270 -21.01 -20.00 -7.03
C ILE A 270 -20.68 -20.50 -8.46
N GLY A 271 -19.84 -19.80 -9.21
CA GLY A 271 -19.36 -20.22 -10.54
C GLY A 271 -17.97 -20.86 -10.57
N ARG A 272 -17.31 -21.04 -9.42
CA ARG A 272 -15.95 -21.60 -9.36
C ARG A 272 -16.01 -23.11 -9.15
N THR A 273 -15.53 -23.86 -10.13
CA THR A 273 -15.24 -25.28 -9.98
C THR A 273 -14.06 -25.48 -9.01
N PRO A 274 -14.11 -26.47 -8.11
CA PRO A 274 -12.96 -26.88 -7.30
C PRO A 274 -11.71 -27.10 -8.16
N SER A 275 -10.58 -26.57 -7.72
CA SER A 275 -9.26 -26.77 -8.35
C SER A 275 -8.31 -27.44 -7.36
N ASN A 276 -7.27 -28.12 -7.87
CA ASN A 276 -6.17 -28.56 -7.03
C ASN A 276 -5.22 -27.39 -6.78
N PRO A 277 -4.51 -27.35 -5.62
CA PRO A 277 -3.40 -26.43 -5.43
C PRO A 277 -2.38 -26.54 -6.57
N ALA A 278 -1.78 -25.41 -6.92
CA ALA A 278 -0.71 -25.37 -7.89
C ALA A 278 0.55 -26.03 -7.31
N PRO A 279 1.42 -26.62 -8.15
CA PRO A 279 2.71 -27.14 -7.68
C PRO A 279 3.53 -26.04 -7.00
N VAL A 280 4.06 -26.35 -5.81
CA VAL A 280 4.90 -25.41 -5.06
C VAL A 280 6.23 -25.21 -5.79
N PHE A 281 6.53 -23.96 -6.09
CA PHE A 281 7.82 -23.56 -6.64
C PHE A 281 8.89 -23.65 -5.55
N GLN A 282 9.97 -24.39 -5.83
CA GLN A 282 11.08 -24.48 -4.89
C GLN A 282 12.01 -23.28 -5.09
N ILE A 283 12.04 -22.37 -4.11
CA ILE A 283 12.88 -21.18 -4.20
C ILE A 283 14.34 -21.51 -3.84
N PRO A 284 15.33 -20.82 -4.42
CA PRO A 284 16.72 -20.97 -3.99
C PRO A 284 16.93 -20.34 -2.60
N ASP A 285 17.81 -20.95 -1.80
CA ASP A 285 18.23 -20.40 -0.50
C ASP A 285 18.84 -18.98 -0.63
N ILE A 286 19.45 -18.68 -1.78
CA ILE A 286 20.01 -17.37 -2.12
C ILE A 286 19.25 -16.81 -3.32
N ILE A 287 18.62 -15.66 -3.13
CA ILE A 287 17.82 -14.99 -4.16
C ILE A 287 18.76 -14.23 -5.11
N PRO A 288 18.81 -14.53 -6.43
CA PRO A 288 19.87 -14.03 -7.32
C PRO A 288 19.99 -12.50 -7.43
N TRP A 289 18.87 -11.78 -7.33
CA TRP A 289 18.84 -10.32 -7.41
C TRP A 289 18.91 -9.63 -6.04
N ALA A 290 18.79 -10.39 -4.94
CA ALA A 290 18.83 -9.84 -3.59
C ALA A 290 20.27 -9.82 -3.04
N THR A 291 20.48 -9.07 -1.96
CA THR A 291 21.78 -9.00 -1.31
C THR A 291 21.85 -10.01 -0.16
N GLN A 292 22.92 -10.80 -0.09
CA GLN A 292 23.14 -11.68 1.06
C GLN A 292 23.31 -10.88 2.35
N PHE A 293 22.71 -11.35 3.44
CA PHE A 293 22.68 -10.64 4.71
C PHE A 293 23.11 -11.55 5.88
N PRO A 294 24.40 -11.96 5.93
CA PRO A 294 24.94 -12.75 7.03
C PRO A 294 24.99 -11.96 8.36
N PRO A 295 25.15 -12.64 9.52
CA PRO A 295 25.35 -11.96 10.78
C PRO A 295 26.47 -10.92 10.73
N GLY A 296 26.18 -9.70 11.16
CA GLY A 296 27.12 -8.56 11.11
C GLY A 296 27.08 -7.75 9.81
N ALA A 297 26.29 -8.16 8.81
CA ALA A 297 26.06 -7.36 7.62
C ALA A 297 25.30 -6.06 7.95
N THR A 298 25.56 -5.02 7.16
CA THR A 298 24.87 -3.74 7.25
C THR A 298 23.77 -3.67 6.19
N ILE A 299 22.67 -2.99 6.51
CA ILE A 299 21.61 -2.69 5.54
C ILE A 299 22.25 -1.87 4.39
N PRO A 300 22.08 -2.26 3.11
CA PRO A 300 22.55 -1.46 2.00
C PRO A 300 21.94 -0.06 2.07
N ALA A 301 22.79 0.96 1.97
CA ALA A 301 22.32 2.33 1.85
C ALA A 301 21.69 2.52 0.46
N GLU A 302 20.57 3.23 0.40
CA GLU A 302 20.00 3.70 -0.85
C GLU A 302 20.53 5.08 -1.17
N ASP A 303 20.82 5.32 -2.44
CA ASP A 303 21.19 6.65 -2.90
C ASP A 303 19.98 7.58 -2.75
N THR A 304 20.10 8.55 -1.85
CA THR A 304 19.09 9.60 -1.69
C THR A 304 19.33 10.71 -2.70
N LEU A 305 18.26 11.17 -3.35
CA LEU A 305 18.30 12.37 -4.16
C LEU A 305 18.74 13.57 -3.32
N SER A 306 19.70 14.34 -3.83
CA SER A 306 20.14 15.56 -3.17
C SER A 306 19.09 16.66 -3.32
N PRO A 307 19.00 17.59 -2.36
CA PRO A 307 18.27 18.83 -2.56
C PRO A 307 18.77 19.57 -3.79
N GLY A 308 17.87 20.14 -4.59
CA GLY A 308 18.21 20.73 -5.87
C GLY A 308 17.00 21.14 -6.69
N HIS A 309 17.29 21.71 -7.87
CA HIS A 309 16.28 22.05 -8.87
C HIS A 309 16.41 21.09 -10.03
N TYR A 310 15.29 20.50 -10.43
CA TYR A 310 15.23 19.45 -11.42
C TYR A 310 14.05 19.63 -12.37
N THR A 311 14.13 18.98 -13.52
CA THR A 311 13.02 18.84 -14.47
C THR A 311 12.68 17.37 -14.64
N LEU A 312 11.40 17.01 -14.48
CA LEU A 312 10.88 15.71 -14.88
C LEU A 312 10.09 15.86 -16.18
N TYR A 313 10.56 15.25 -17.26
CA TYR A 313 9.83 15.25 -18.53
C TYR A 313 8.73 14.17 -18.53
N GLY A 314 7.56 14.53 -19.04
CA GLY A 314 6.51 13.54 -19.30
C GLY A 314 6.91 12.63 -20.46
N LYS A 315 6.57 11.34 -20.38
CA LYS A 315 6.86 10.37 -21.45
C LYS A 315 6.18 10.73 -22.78
N ALA A 316 5.05 11.43 -22.71
CA ALA A 316 4.29 11.86 -23.87
C ALA A 316 4.57 13.34 -24.19
N HIS A 317 4.38 14.24 -23.23
CA HIS A 317 4.67 15.66 -23.40
C HIS A 317 4.73 16.44 -22.08
N GLY A 318 5.18 17.69 -22.20
CA GLY A 318 5.29 18.62 -21.07
C GLY A 318 6.32 18.19 -20.04
N PHE A 319 6.31 18.88 -18.92
CA PHE A 319 7.28 18.65 -17.85
C PHE A 319 6.74 19.11 -16.49
N ALA A 320 7.39 18.64 -15.45
CA ALA A 320 7.25 19.14 -14.10
C ALA A 320 8.57 19.79 -13.67
N ASP A 321 8.50 21.04 -13.22
CA ASP A 321 9.59 21.77 -12.59
C ASP A 321 9.60 21.41 -11.09
N VAL A 322 10.67 20.77 -10.62
CA VAL A 322 10.74 20.15 -9.29
C VAL A 322 11.85 20.78 -8.47
N VAL A 323 11.53 21.27 -7.28
CA VAL A 323 12.49 21.71 -6.28
C VAL A 323 12.44 20.74 -5.10
N LEU A 324 13.56 20.08 -4.83
CA LEU A 324 13.75 19.19 -3.70
C LEU A 324 14.49 19.93 -2.58
N GLY A 325 13.94 19.89 -1.37
CA GLY A 325 14.59 20.24 -0.12
C GLY A 325 14.88 18.99 0.72
N THR A 326 15.49 19.17 1.89
CA THR A 326 15.78 18.04 2.80
C THR A 326 14.51 17.35 3.32
N SER A 327 13.42 18.10 3.46
CA SER A 327 12.14 17.58 3.97
C SER A 327 10.95 18.23 3.26
N SER A 328 11.20 18.79 2.08
CA SER A 328 10.20 19.48 1.28
C SER A 328 10.33 19.15 -0.20
N VAL A 329 9.20 19.18 -0.89
CA VAL A 329 9.08 18.99 -2.33
C VAL A 329 8.16 20.09 -2.85
N SER A 330 8.54 20.76 -3.93
CA SER A 330 7.69 21.68 -4.66
C SER A 330 7.71 21.32 -6.13
N ILE A 331 6.54 21.25 -6.75
CA ILE A 331 6.37 20.81 -8.13
C ILE A 331 5.44 21.78 -8.84
N ARG A 332 5.84 22.23 -10.03
CA ARG A 332 4.96 22.95 -10.96
C ARG A 332 4.84 22.17 -12.25
N TYR A 333 3.63 21.72 -12.54
CA TYR A 333 3.31 20.99 -13.77
C TYR A 333 3.02 21.98 -14.90
N SER A 334 3.56 21.71 -16.09
CA SER A 334 3.32 22.46 -17.31
C SER A 334 2.99 21.48 -18.42
N ASN A 335 1.69 21.27 -18.62
CA ASN A 335 1.12 20.33 -19.59
C ASN A 335 1.75 18.94 -19.47
N TYR A 336 2.04 18.47 -18.25
CA TYR A 336 2.74 17.21 -18.01
C TYR A 336 1.83 16.04 -18.38
N SER A 337 2.34 15.08 -19.16
CA SER A 337 1.63 13.84 -19.44
C SER A 337 2.59 12.70 -19.79
N ASP A 338 2.26 11.52 -19.26
CA ASP A 338 2.93 10.27 -19.61
C ASP A 338 2.20 9.49 -20.73
N ASP A 339 0.96 9.83 -21.06
CA ASP A 339 0.09 9.00 -21.92
C ASP A 339 -0.82 9.76 -22.90
N TYR A 340 -0.72 11.09 -22.99
CA TYR A 340 -1.63 11.99 -23.75
C TYR A 340 -3.10 11.96 -23.31
N ARG A 341 -3.46 11.20 -22.27
CA ARG A 341 -4.84 11.05 -21.78
C ARG A 341 -5.04 11.82 -20.48
N HIS A 342 -4.02 11.86 -19.63
CA HIS A 342 -4.04 12.60 -18.39
C HIS A 342 -3.03 13.75 -18.52
N ILE A 343 -3.55 14.96 -18.68
CA ILE A 343 -2.76 16.18 -18.86
C ILE A 343 -2.84 16.96 -17.56
N ILE A 344 -1.70 17.17 -16.91
CA ILE A 344 -1.58 17.78 -15.59
C ILE A 344 -0.98 19.17 -15.70
N ASP A 345 -1.68 20.14 -15.11
CA ASP A 345 -1.25 21.53 -14.96
C ASP A 345 -1.43 22.00 -13.52
N GLY A 346 -0.67 23.02 -13.12
CA GLY A 346 -0.78 23.63 -11.81
C GLY A 346 0.40 23.32 -10.91
N TYR A 347 0.19 23.21 -9.61
CA TYR A 347 1.29 22.99 -8.66
C TYR A 347 0.87 22.19 -7.43
N GLU A 348 1.86 21.59 -6.79
CA GLU A 348 1.78 21.16 -5.41
C GLU A 348 3.11 21.33 -4.70
N ASN A 349 3.07 21.61 -3.40
CA ASN A 349 4.25 21.57 -2.56
C ASN A 349 3.89 21.03 -1.19
N ALA A 350 4.78 20.25 -0.61
CA ALA A 350 4.63 19.72 0.72
C ALA A 350 5.93 19.80 1.49
N THR A 351 5.82 20.04 2.79
CA THR A 351 6.90 19.90 3.77
C THR A 351 6.46 18.93 4.84
N SER A 352 7.30 17.96 5.18
CA SER A 352 7.04 17.01 6.24
C SER A 352 7.99 17.21 7.40
N SER A 353 7.49 17.05 8.62
CA SER A 353 8.32 16.96 9.82
C SER A 353 7.84 15.81 10.71
N VAL A 354 8.78 15.21 11.43
CA VAL A 354 8.49 14.21 12.46
C VAL A 354 8.90 14.77 13.82
N SER A 355 8.28 14.28 14.89
CA SER A 355 8.48 14.81 16.24
C SER A 355 9.26 13.84 17.14
N PRO A 356 10.60 13.93 17.24
CA PRO A 356 11.38 13.09 18.15
C PRO A 356 10.90 13.20 19.60
N PRO A 357 10.86 12.09 20.37
CA PRO A 357 11.33 10.75 20.00
C PRO A 357 10.31 9.92 19.20
N ASN A 358 9.11 10.44 18.92
CA ASN A 358 8.08 9.73 18.16
C ASN A 358 8.21 10.00 16.65
N TYR A 359 9.06 9.23 15.99
CA TYR A 359 9.25 9.31 14.53
C TYR A 359 8.04 8.84 13.70
N PHE A 360 6.99 8.31 14.34
CA PHE A 360 5.74 7.91 13.68
C PHE A 360 4.68 9.01 13.66
N LEU A 361 4.85 10.07 14.46
CA LEU A 361 4.03 11.26 14.40
C LEU A 361 4.57 12.19 13.31
N VAL A 362 3.83 12.29 12.21
CA VAL A 362 4.18 13.15 11.08
C VAL A 362 3.24 14.33 11.01
N HIS A 363 3.81 15.51 10.81
CA HIS A 363 3.11 16.73 10.41
C HIS A 363 3.47 17.06 8.96
N VAL A 364 2.46 17.35 8.14
CA VAL A 364 2.62 17.73 6.73
C VAL A 364 1.93 19.06 6.49
N ASP A 365 2.69 20.03 5.99
CA ASP A 365 2.16 21.27 5.42
C ASP A 365 2.10 21.09 3.90
N TRP A 366 0.89 21.07 3.32
CA TRP A 366 0.67 20.84 1.90
C TRP A 366 -0.15 21.96 1.27
N PHE A 367 0.28 22.44 0.11
CA PHE A 367 -0.46 23.33 -0.78
C PHE A 367 -0.61 22.67 -2.15
N SER A 368 -1.81 22.71 -2.73
CA SER A 368 -2.09 22.11 -4.03
C SER A 368 -3.13 22.93 -4.79
N ASP A 369 -2.88 23.15 -6.07
CA ASP A 369 -3.85 23.63 -7.06
C ASP A 369 -3.53 22.96 -8.39
N ILE A 370 -3.88 21.68 -8.49
CA ILE A 370 -3.67 20.86 -9.68
C ILE A 370 -4.98 20.78 -10.46
N ILE A 371 -4.87 20.86 -11.78
CA ILE A 371 -5.94 20.62 -12.74
C ILE A 371 -5.50 19.48 -13.66
N GLN A 372 -6.40 18.53 -13.89
CA GLN A 372 -6.24 17.46 -14.87
C GLN A 372 -7.29 17.61 -15.97
N THR A 373 -6.84 17.49 -17.20
CA THR A 373 -7.70 17.46 -18.40
C THR A 373 -7.44 16.21 -19.24
N GLY A 374 -8.29 15.95 -20.24
CA GLY A 374 -8.18 14.81 -21.15
C GLY A 374 -9.28 13.76 -20.89
N ALA A 375 -8.89 12.56 -20.46
CA ALA A 375 -9.79 11.42 -20.27
C ALA A 375 -10.86 11.65 -19.19
N VAL A 376 -10.52 12.41 -18.15
CA VAL A 376 -11.44 12.91 -17.12
C VAL A 376 -11.06 14.34 -16.78
N PHE A 377 -12.00 15.11 -16.24
CA PHE A 377 -11.72 16.42 -15.66
C PHE A 377 -11.50 16.28 -14.16
N GLY A 378 -10.30 16.64 -13.69
CA GLY A 378 -9.91 16.49 -12.29
C GLY A 378 -9.38 17.78 -11.69
N THR A 379 -9.59 17.99 -10.40
CA THR A 379 -8.84 18.98 -9.63
C THR A 379 -8.42 18.40 -8.28
N LYS A 380 -7.27 18.83 -7.76
CA LYS A 380 -6.82 18.54 -6.40
C LYS A 380 -6.34 19.85 -5.80
N LYS A 381 -7.07 20.32 -4.81
CA LYS A 381 -6.95 21.68 -4.31
C LYS A 381 -6.91 21.71 -2.80
N THR A 382 -6.04 22.55 -2.27
CA THR A 382 -6.07 22.89 -0.84
C THR A 382 -6.91 24.14 -0.59
N SER A 383 -7.33 24.33 0.66
CA SER A 383 -7.89 25.61 1.11
C SER A 383 -6.86 26.76 0.94
N PRO A 384 -7.27 28.05 0.94
CA PRO A 384 -6.34 29.17 0.76
C PRO A 384 -5.18 29.21 1.77
N GLY A 385 -5.39 28.67 2.98
CA GLY A 385 -4.35 28.58 4.01
C GLY A 385 -3.41 27.38 3.84
N GLY A 386 -3.71 26.46 2.92
CA GLY A 386 -3.07 25.15 2.80
C GLY A 386 -3.88 24.04 3.48
N PHE A 387 -3.25 22.87 3.57
CA PHE A 387 -3.70 21.70 4.30
C PHE A 387 -2.57 21.28 5.24
N HIS A 388 -2.81 21.43 6.54
CA HIS A 388 -1.85 21.14 7.60
C HIS A 388 -2.33 19.92 8.36
N ALA A 389 -1.73 18.77 8.13
CA ALA A 389 -2.23 17.51 8.67
C ALA A 389 -1.21 16.82 9.57
N GLU A 390 -1.69 16.31 10.68
CA GLU A 390 -0.94 15.50 11.63
C GLU A 390 -1.56 14.11 11.73
N ILE A 391 -0.71 13.08 11.71
CA ILE A 391 -1.13 11.71 12.03
C ILE A 391 0.02 10.93 12.65
N ASP A 392 -0.31 10.10 13.63
CA ASP A 392 0.59 9.09 14.15
C ASP A 392 0.31 7.75 13.46
N ALA A 393 1.30 7.18 12.78
CA ALA A 393 1.13 5.95 12.00
C ALA A 393 0.83 4.70 12.86
N MET A 394 1.14 4.72 14.16
CA MET A 394 0.91 3.62 15.08
C MET A 394 -0.50 3.63 15.65
N ILE A 395 -1.07 4.82 15.94
CA ILE A 395 -2.43 4.94 16.49
C ILE A 395 -3.48 5.38 15.45
N ASN A 396 -3.07 5.97 14.34
CA ASN A 396 -3.91 6.39 13.21
C ASN A 396 -5.00 7.41 13.60
N ILE A 397 -4.64 8.40 14.40
CA ILE A 397 -5.50 9.52 14.76
C ILE A 397 -5.16 10.71 13.86
N PHE A 398 -6.12 11.10 13.03
CA PHE A 398 -5.98 12.15 12.04
C PHE A 398 -6.48 13.49 12.60
N SER A 399 -5.68 14.54 12.42
CA SER A 399 -6.06 15.92 12.67
C SER A 399 -5.55 16.79 11.54
N ALA A 400 -6.34 17.76 11.11
CA ALA A 400 -5.92 18.72 10.11
C ALA A 400 -6.53 20.11 10.31
N ASN A 401 -5.80 21.14 9.86
CA ASN A 401 -6.31 22.48 9.65
C ASN A 401 -6.27 22.80 8.14
N GLY A 402 -7.33 23.43 7.64
CA GLY A 402 -7.55 23.59 6.20
C GLY A 402 -8.10 22.32 5.54
N SER A 403 -8.20 22.34 4.21
CA SER A 403 -8.70 21.22 3.42
C SER A 403 -7.77 20.84 2.28
N LEU A 404 -7.81 19.58 1.87
CA LEU A 404 -7.35 19.01 0.62
C LEU A 404 -8.51 18.21 0.02
N THR A 405 -8.95 18.62 -1.16
CA THR A 405 -10.11 18.05 -1.85
C THR A 405 -9.71 17.64 -3.26
N THR A 406 -10.07 16.42 -3.64
CA THR A 406 -9.97 15.96 -5.02
C THR A 406 -11.37 15.91 -5.63
N THR A 407 -11.55 16.49 -6.81
CA THR A 407 -12.80 16.42 -7.59
C THR A 407 -12.52 15.71 -8.90
N ILE A 408 -13.28 14.67 -9.24
CA ILE A 408 -13.20 13.97 -10.53
C ILE A 408 -14.58 13.97 -11.18
N ASP A 409 -14.69 14.55 -12.38
CA ASP A 409 -15.94 14.66 -13.14
C ASP A 409 -17.13 15.18 -12.31
N GLY A 410 -16.84 16.17 -11.44
CA GLY A 410 -17.82 16.80 -10.55
C GLY A 410 -18.10 16.05 -9.24
N VAL A 411 -17.50 14.88 -9.02
CA VAL A 411 -17.60 14.15 -7.74
C VAL A 411 -16.48 14.61 -6.80
N GLU A 412 -16.87 15.19 -5.66
CA GLU A 412 -15.93 15.63 -4.64
C GLU A 412 -15.57 14.50 -3.66
N TYR A 413 -14.27 14.37 -3.38
CA TYR A 413 -13.70 13.47 -2.38
C TYR A 413 -12.99 14.31 -1.32
N LEU A 414 -13.47 14.21 -0.09
CA LEU A 414 -13.03 15.00 1.05
C LEU A 414 -12.11 14.19 1.97
N GLN A 415 -11.19 14.90 2.63
CA GLN A 415 -10.36 14.32 3.69
C GLN A 415 -11.18 13.80 4.87
N PRO A 416 -10.59 12.98 5.76
CA PRO A 416 -11.24 12.56 7.00
C PRO A 416 -11.61 13.75 7.90
N LEU A 417 -12.67 13.61 8.69
CA LEU A 417 -12.93 14.54 9.79
C LEU A 417 -11.84 14.41 10.86
N ASN A 418 -11.54 15.52 11.53
CA ASN A 418 -10.63 15.52 12.67
C ASN A 418 -11.18 14.66 13.79
N TYR A 419 -10.27 13.97 14.45
CA TYR A 419 -10.52 13.46 15.78
C TYR A 419 -10.52 14.65 16.74
N SER A 420 -11.70 15.18 17.07
CA SER A 420 -11.86 16.22 18.09
C SER A 420 -11.69 15.68 19.50
#